data_AF-A0A0C9UCD5-F1
#
_entry.id   AF-A0A0C9UCD5-F1
#
_cell.length_a   1.000
_cell.length_b   1.000
_cell.length_c   1.000
_cell.angle_alpha   90.00
_cell.angle_beta   90.00
_cell.angle_gamma   90.00
#
_symmetry.space_group_name_H-M   'P 1'
#
loop_
_entity.id
_entity.type
_entity.pdbx_description
1 polymer ?
#
loop_
_entity_poly.entity_id
_entity_poly.type
_entity_poly.pdbx_seq_one_letter_code
_entity_poly.pdbx_strand_id
1 'polypeptide(L)'
;HDTSTHNLNDHVAVCKAVKRKPEQDVIKEYVHGHSYSPGRFRYLLALWVSRRNRPFKIIHDAELQEIFKMLYLRVDIVSRTTVARDVGEMFTLTKENVKQYLMDVNGKIHIVVDGWTSPQVYSFLGITIQYVRDGHIEAFILEFIRLLEGHTGEYLAEMLAACLQDYGIAEK
;
A
#
# COMPACT_ATOMS: atom_id res chain seq x y z
N HIS A 1 4.95 -23.16 -25.68
CA HIS A 1 4.24 -22.01 -26.27
C HIS A 1 3.11 -21.63 -25.34
N ASP A 2 3.19 -20.43 -24.80
CA ASP A 2 2.32 -19.87 -23.78
C ASP A 2 1.10 -19.22 -24.45
N THR A 3 -0.11 -19.70 -24.17
CA THR A 3 -1.38 -19.19 -24.76
C THR A 3 -2.29 -18.60 -23.68
N SER A 4 -1.74 -17.84 -22.75
CA SER A 4 -2.47 -17.36 -21.57
C SER A 4 -2.99 -15.92 -21.64
N THR A 5 -3.36 -15.43 -22.81
CA THR A 5 -4.21 -14.23 -22.93
C THR A 5 -5.31 -14.46 -23.97
N HIS A 6 -6.31 -15.26 -23.63
CA HIS A 6 -7.58 -15.21 -24.36
C HIS A 6 -8.29 -13.91 -23.98
N ASN A 7 -8.77 -13.16 -24.98
CA ASN A 7 -9.45 -11.90 -24.78
C ASN A 7 -10.77 -12.13 -24.00
N LEU A 8 -11.21 -11.15 -23.22
CA LEU A 8 -12.45 -11.21 -22.44
C LEU A 8 -13.67 -11.55 -23.32
N ASN A 9 -13.67 -11.06 -24.57
CA ASN A 9 -14.70 -11.37 -25.56
C ASN A 9 -14.76 -12.88 -25.91
N ASP A 10 -13.61 -13.54 -25.99
CA ASP A 10 -13.54 -14.96 -26.31
C ASP A 10 -13.93 -15.81 -25.10
N HIS A 11 -13.60 -15.38 -23.89
CA HIS A 11 -14.03 -16.06 -22.67
C HIS A 11 -15.56 -16.06 -22.51
N VAL A 12 -16.23 -14.96 -22.85
CA VAL A 12 -17.70 -14.87 -22.80
C VAL A 12 -18.36 -15.92 -23.70
N ALA A 13 -17.79 -16.19 -24.88
CA ALA A 13 -18.31 -17.19 -25.81
C ALA A 13 -18.19 -18.64 -25.31
N VAL A 14 -17.22 -18.91 -24.41
CA VAL A 14 -16.92 -20.26 -23.90
C VAL A 14 -17.38 -20.45 -22.45
N CYS A 15 -17.80 -19.37 -21.78
CA CYS A 15 -18.26 -19.39 -20.40
C CYS A 15 -19.56 -20.20 -20.27
N LYS A 16 -19.46 -21.41 -19.74
CA LYS A 16 -20.61 -22.26 -19.42
C LYS A 16 -21.13 -21.89 -18.04
N ALA A 17 -22.44 -21.68 -17.91
CA ALA A 17 -23.08 -21.52 -16.61
C ALA A 17 -22.67 -22.67 -15.67
N VAL A 18 -22.09 -22.34 -14.52
CA VAL A 18 -21.55 -23.32 -13.58
C VAL A 18 -22.71 -24.14 -13.00
N LYS A 19 -22.81 -25.42 -13.38
CA LYS A 19 -23.69 -26.38 -12.70
C LYS A 19 -22.99 -26.82 -11.41
N ARG A 20 -23.60 -26.53 -10.25
CA ARG A 20 -23.08 -26.94 -8.93
C ARG A 20 -23.00 -28.46 -8.84
N LYS A 21 -21.79 -28.99 -8.59
CA LYS A 21 -21.57 -30.40 -8.20
C LYS A 21 -21.93 -30.59 -6.71
N PRO A 22 -22.20 -31.82 -6.25
CA PRO A 22 -22.44 -32.11 -4.84
C PRO A 22 -21.24 -31.70 -3.98
N GLU A 23 -21.52 -31.05 -2.86
CA GLU A 23 -20.58 -30.26 -2.05
C GLU A 23 -19.39 -31.06 -1.47
N GLN A 24 -19.55 -32.37 -1.29
CA GLN A 24 -18.62 -33.21 -0.51
C GLN A 24 -17.36 -33.66 -1.28
N ASP A 25 -17.45 -33.84 -2.60
CA ASP A 25 -16.32 -34.32 -3.43
C ASP A 25 -15.38 -33.19 -3.88
N VAL A 26 -15.89 -31.95 -3.93
CA VAL A 26 -15.13 -30.78 -4.40
C VAL A 26 -14.16 -30.25 -3.33
N ILE A 27 -14.48 -30.45 -2.05
CA ILE A 27 -13.72 -29.84 -0.93
C ILE A 27 -12.33 -30.47 -0.80
N LYS A 28 -12.15 -31.77 -1.06
CA LYS A 28 -10.87 -32.45 -0.81
C LYS A 28 -9.79 -32.15 -1.86
N GLU A 29 -10.18 -31.80 -3.08
CA GLU A 29 -9.26 -31.56 -4.19
C GLU A 29 -8.70 -30.12 -4.19
N TYR A 30 -9.45 -29.15 -3.63
CA TYR A 30 -9.06 -27.73 -3.58
C TYR A 30 -8.25 -27.31 -2.34
N VAL A 31 -8.11 -28.18 -1.34
CA VAL A 31 -7.48 -27.85 -0.04
C VAL A 31 -5.95 -27.78 -0.12
N HIS A 32 -5.32 -28.28 -1.19
CA HIS A 32 -3.86 -28.38 -1.29
C HIS A 32 -3.11 -27.09 -1.73
N GLY A 33 -3.77 -25.93 -1.80
CA GLY A 33 -3.17 -24.70 -2.35
C GLY A 33 -2.93 -23.58 -1.34
N HIS A 34 -3.99 -22.91 -0.89
CA HIS A 34 -3.90 -21.79 0.05
C HIS A 34 -5.23 -21.65 0.80
N SER A 35 -5.26 -22.02 2.08
CA SER A 35 -6.41 -21.71 2.93
C SER A 35 -6.53 -20.19 3.07
N TYR A 36 -7.71 -19.66 2.80
CA TYR A 36 -8.03 -18.26 3.10
C TYR A 36 -7.67 -17.93 4.55
N SER A 37 -6.94 -16.82 4.74
CA SER A 37 -6.64 -16.26 6.05
C SER A 37 -7.10 -14.80 6.04
N PRO A 38 -7.99 -14.38 6.98
CA PRO A 38 -8.42 -12.99 7.08
C PRO A 38 -7.24 -12.01 7.20
N GLY A 39 -6.22 -12.37 7.98
CA GLY A 39 -5.02 -11.55 8.15
C GLY A 39 -4.22 -11.41 6.85
N ARG A 40 -4.02 -12.52 6.13
CA ARG A 40 -3.31 -12.49 4.83
C ARG A 40 -4.09 -11.70 3.78
N PHE A 41 -5.41 -11.84 3.75
CA PHE A 41 -6.27 -11.08 2.84
C PHE A 41 -6.15 -9.57 3.09
N ARG A 42 -6.26 -9.15 4.37
CA ARG A 42 -6.08 -7.74 4.77
C ARG A 42 -4.72 -7.18 4.40
N TYR A 43 -3.65 -7.93 4.69
CA TYR A 43 -2.28 -7.54 4.32
C TYR A 43 -2.14 -7.35 2.80
N LEU A 44 -2.60 -8.31 2.00
CA LEU A 44 -2.51 -8.23 0.54
C LEU A 44 -3.33 -7.07 -0.02
N LEU A 45 -4.49 -6.80 0.57
CA LEU A 45 -5.34 -5.69 0.18
C LEU A 45 -4.68 -4.33 0.50
N ALA A 46 -4.15 -4.16 1.71
CA ALA A 46 -3.42 -2.96 2.10
C ALA A 46 -2.17 -2.76 1.21
N LEU A 47 -1.39 -3.81 0.98
CA LEU A 47 -0.24 -3.78 0.07
C LEU A 47 -0.63 -3.38 -1.35
N TRP A 48 -1.70 -3.97 -1.89
CA TRP A 48 -2.18 -3.65 -3.23
C TRP A 48 -2.64 -2.20 -3.36
N VAL A 49 -3.42 -1.72 -2.38
CA VAL A 49 -3.91 -0.34 -2.35
C VAL A 49 -2.75 0.65 -2.28
N SER A 50 -1.77 0.42 -1.41
CA SER A 50 -0.58 1.26 -1.28
C SER A 50 0.27 1.25 -2.55
N ARG A 51 0.63 0.07 -3.07
CA ARG A 51 1.54 -0.04 -4.24
C ARG A 51 0.93 0.48 -5.53
N ARG A 52 -0.41 0.55 -5.62
CA ARG A 52 -1.14 0.99 -6.82
C ARG A 52 -1.83 2.34 -6.63
N ASN A 53 -1.56 3.05 -5.53
CA ASN A 53 -2.16 4.35 -5.21
C ASN A 53 -3.70 4.34 -5.37
N ARG A 54 -4.35 3.25 -4.92
CA ARG A 54 -5.81 3.14 -5.03
C ARG A 54 -6.48 3.93 -3.92
N PRO A 55 -7.66 4.52 -4.16
CA PRO A 55 -8.44 5.07 -3.07
C PRO A 55 -8.89 3.94 -2.15
N PHE A 56 -8.87 4.13 -0.83
CA PHE A 56 -9.38 3.13 0.12
C PHE A 56 -10.84 2.75 -0.14
N LYS A 57 -11.61 3.64 -0.78
CA LYS A 57 -13.00 3.41 -1.18
C LYS A 57 -13.17 2.27 -2.19
N ILE A 58 -12.12 1.89 -2.92
CA ILE A 58 -12.15 0.82 -3.95
C ILE A 58 -12.69 -0.51 -3.40
N ILE A 59 -12.54 -0.76 -2.09
CA ILE A 59 -13.07 -1.97 -1.44
C ILE A 59 -14.60 -2.06 -1.45
N HIS A 60 -15.27 -0.96 -1.76
CA HIS A 60 -16.73 -0.88 -1.89
C HIS A 60 -17.22 -1.04 -3.34
N ASP A 61 -16.33 -1.18 -4.31
CA ASP A 61 -16.72 -1.42 -5.70
C ASP A 61 -17.40 -2.80 -5.81
N ALA A 62 -18.59 -2.84 -6.39
CA ALA A 62 -19.44 -4.03 -6.38
C ALA A 62 -18.77 -5.20 -7.10
N GLU A 63 -18.12 -4.93 -8.22
CA GLU A 63 -17.41 -5.90 -9.06
C GLU A 63 -16.22 -6.51 -8.31
N LEU A 64 -15.49 -5.70 -7.54
CA LEU A 64 -14.37 -6.21 -6.73
C LEU A 64 -14.88 -7.12 -5.60
N GLN A 65 -15.97 -6.73 -4.95
CA GLN A 65 -16.59 -7.57 -3.92
C GLN A 65 -17.16 -8.86 -4.49
N GLU A 66 -17.72 -8.81 -5.70
CA GLU A 66 -18.19 -10.00 -6.42
C GLU A 66 -17.03 -10.94 -6.75
N ILE A 67 -15.90 -10.42 -7.22
CA ILE A 67 -14.67 -11.21 -7.43
C ILE A 67 -14.23 -11.89 -6.13
N PHE A 68 -14.18 -11.17 -5.00
CA PHE A 68 -13.79 -11.77 -3.73
C PHE A 68 -14.76 -12.88 -3.27
N LYS A 69 -16.07 -12.65 -3.39
CA LYS A 69 -17.11 -13.63 -3.03
C LYS A 69 -17.13 -14.84 -3.97
N MET A 70 -16.81 -14.64 -5.25
CA MET A 70 -16.65 -15.70 -6.23
C MET A 70 -15.49 -16.64 -5.84
N LEU A 71 -14.37 -16.07 -5.40
CA LEU A 71 -13.19 -16.84 -4.98
C LEU A 71 -13.40 -17.52 -3.61
N TYR A 72 -14.07 -16.84 -2.69
CA TYR A 72 -14.41 -17.40 -1.38
C TYR A 72 -15.69 -16.77 -0.83
N LEU A 73 -16.78 -17.55 -0.78
CA LEU A 73 -18.10 -17.05 -0.42
C LEU A 73 -18.18 -16.43 1.00
N ARG A 74 -17.37 -16.93 1.94
CA ARG A 74 -17.32 -16.44 3.33
C ARG A 74 -16.20 -15.41 3.55
N VAL A 75 -15.71 -14.77 2.49
CA VAL A 75 -14.71 -13.71 2.60
C VAL A 75 -15.24 -12.59 3.49
N ASP A 76 -14.39 -12.14 4.40
CA ASP A 76 -14.68 -11.01 5.28
C ASP A 76 -14.11 -9.74 4.62
N ILE A 77 -14.98 -9.03 3.89
CA ILE A 77 -14.60 -7.82 3.16
C ILE A 77 -14.56 -6.66 4.16
N VAL A 78 -13.36 -6.17 4.42
CA VAL A 78 -13.14 -5.08 5.37
C VAL A 78 -13.62 -3.72 4.84
N SER A 79 -13.87 -2.79 5.77
CA SER A 79 -14.23 -1.41 5.43
C SER A 79 -13.06 -0.61 4.88
N ARG A 80 -13.33 0.48 4.14
CA ARG A 80 -12.30 1.46 3.75
C ARG A 80 -11.47 2.00 4.93
N THR A 81 -12.09 2.13 6.10
CA THR A 81 -11.41 2.60 7.32
C THR A 81 -10.44 1.56 7.86
N THR A 82 -10.79 0.29 7.77
CA THR A 82 -9.90 -0.82 8.13
C THR A 82 -8.71 -0.88 7.18
N VAL A 83 -8.93 -0.75 5.86
CA VAL A 83 -7.82 -0.70 4.89
C VAL A 83 -6.88 0.47 5.19
N ALA A 84 -7.42 1.66 5.48
CA ALA A 84 -6.60 2.82 5.83
C ALA A 84 -5.77 2.59 7.11
N ARG A 85 -6.37 1.97 8.15
CA ARG A 85 -5.65 1.59 9.37
C ARG A 85 -4.55 0.58 9.07
N ASP A 86 -4.83 -0.43 8.26
CA ASP A 86 -3.86 -1.48 7.92
C ASP A 86 -2.68 -0.93 7.12
N VAL A 87 -2.91 0.04 6.24
CA VAL A 87 -1.83 0.77 5.56
C VAL A 87 -0.99 1.57 6.55
N GLY A 88 -1.62 2.25 7.52
CA GLY A 88 -0.90 2.95 8.59
C GLY A 88 -0.08 2.00 9.48
N GLU A 89 -0.63 0.85 9.84
CA GLU A 89 0.09 -0.20 10.59
C GLU A 89 1.28 -0.73 9.79
N MET A 90 1.11 -1.00 8.49
CA MET A 90 2.21 -1.40 7.61
C MET A 90 3.32 -0.35 7.56
N PHE A 91 2.96 0.93 7.47
CA PHE A 91 3.93 2.02 7.52
C PHE A 91 4.71 2.00 8.84
N THR A 92 4.03 1.97 9.98
CA THR A 92 4.67 1.93 11.31
C THR A 92 5.57 0.70 11.48
N LEU A 93 5.11 -0.48 11.08
CA LEU A 93 5.88 -1.73 11.19
C LEU A 93 7.11 -1.76 10.28
N THR A 94 7.04 -1.11 9.12
CA THR A 94 8.16 -1.06 8.17
C THR A 94 9.11 0.10 8.44
N LYS A 95 8.75 1.05 9.30
CA LYS A 95 9.56 2.24 9.61
C LYS A 95 10.97 1.86 10.06
N GLU A 96 11.12 0.93 10.99
CA GLU A 96 12.44 0.47 11.46
C GLU A 96 13.29 -0.13 10.34
N ASN A 97 12.68 -0.85 9.40
CA ASN A 97 13.39 -1.36 8.22
C ASN A 97 13.85 -0.21 7.30
N VAL A 98 13.03 0.84 7.15
CA VAL A 98 13.42 2.04 6.40
C VAL A 98 14.56 2.78 7.10
N LYS A 99 14.54 2.91 8.44
CA LYS A 99 15.64 3.50 9.21
C LYS A 99 16.96 2.76 8.93
N GLN A 100 16.96 1.44 9.10
CA GLN A 100 18.14 0.62 8.84
C GLN A 100 18.61 0.76 7.38
N TYR A 101 17.67 0.67 6.44
CA TYR A 101 17.96 0.84 5.02
C TYR A 101 18.65 2.18 4.71
N LEU A 102 18.19 3.27 5.32
CA LEU A 102 18.81 4.60 5.12
C LEU A 102 20.16 4.73 5.81
N MET A 103 20.37 4.09 6.95
CA MET A 103 21.70 4.00 7.57
C MET A 103 22.69 3.23 6.70
N ASP A 104 22.22 2.21 5.97
CA ASP A 104 23.06 1.38 5.09
C ASP A 104 23.34 2.02 3.72
N VAL A 105 22.64 3.09 3.33
CA VAL A 105 22.93 3.83 2.09
C VAL A 105 24.34 4.44 2.17
N ASN A 106 25.23 4.02 1.28
CA ASN A 106 26.53 4.65 1.14
C ASN A 106 26.42 5.98 0.39
N GLY A 107 27.06 7.03 0.90
CA GLY A 107 27.09 8.35 0.29
C GLY A 107 26.11 9.34 0.94
N LYS A 108 25.81 10.41 0.22
CA LYS A 108 24.99 11.52 0.72
C LYS A 108 23.51 11.32 0.38
N ILE A 109 22.67 11.63 1.37
CA ILE A 109 21.22 11.67 1.22
C ILE A 109 20.83 13.13 1.09
N HIS A 110 20.15 13.48 0.00
CA HIS A 110 19.56 14.78 -0.21
C HIS A 110 18.13 14.78 0.31
N ILE A 111 17.78 15.79 1.09
CA ILE A 111 16.43 15.99 1.61
C ILE A 111 15.74 17.06 0.77
N VAL A 112 14.57 16.72 0.23
CA VAL A 112 13.69 17.64 -0.49
C VAL A 112 12.45 17.85 0.36
N VAL A 113 12.15 19.10 0.64
CA VAL A 113 11.03 19.50 1.51
C VAL A 113 10.04 20.30 0.67
N ASP A 114 8.78 19.90 0.72
CA ASP A 114 7.69 20.58 0.05
C ASP A 114 6.56 20.87 1.04
N GLY A 115 6.15 22.13 1.13
CA GLY A 115 5.11 22.58 2.04
C GLY A 115 3.95 23.19 1.27
N TRP A 116 2.74 22.65 1.45
CA TRP A 116 1.56 23.14 0.74
C TRP A 116 0.30 23.11 1.59
N THR A 117 -0.72 23.84 1.13
CA THR A 117 -2.06 23.82 1.70
C THR A 117 -3.02 23.16 0.72
N SER A 118 -3.79 22.18 1.17
CA SER A 118 -4.78 21.48 0.37
C SER A 118 -6.01 22.36 0.10
N PRO A 119 -6.86 22.00 -0.87
CA PRO A 119 -8.13 22.69 -1.10
C PRO A 119 -9.07 22.71 0.11
N GLN A 120 -8.87 21.80 1.07
CA GLN A 120 -9.63 21.75 2.33
C GLN A 120 -8.99 22.60 3.44
N VAL A 121 -8.04 23.47 3.09
CA VAL A 121 -7.31 24.35 4.01
C VAL A 121 -6.51 23.57 5.05
N TYR A 122 -6.10 22.34 4.71
CA TYR A 122 -5.17 21.57 5.53
C TYR A 122 -3.76 21.76 5.04
N SER A 123 -2.86 21.97 5.97
CA SER A 123 -1.46 22.22 5.68
C SER A 123 -0.62 20.97 5.84
N PHE A 124 0.35 20.79 4.95
CA PHE A 124 1.20 19.61 4.90
C PHE A 124 2.66 19.95 4.64
N LEU A 125 3.54 19.11 5.17
CA LEU A 125 4.96 19.07 4.89
C LEU A 125 5.31 17.67 4.35
N GLY A 126 5.62 17.59 3.07
CA GLY A 126 6.16 16.40 2.43
C GLY A 126 7.68 16.41 2.53
N ILE A 127 8.25 15.31 3.01
CA ILE A 127 9.69 15.10 3.08
C ILE A 127 10.04 13.95 2.15
N THR A 128 10.85 14.24 1.14
CA THR A 128 11.34 13.26 0.18
C THR A 128 12.84 13.11 0.33
N ILE A 129 13.32 11.88 0.30
CA ILE A 129 14.75 11.59 0.29
C ILE A 129 15.18 11.22 -1.12
N GLN A 130 16.41 11.62 -1.48
CA GLN A 130 17.04 11.30 -2.75
C GLN A 130 18.50 10.92 -2.52
N TYR A 131 18.96 9.83 -3.12
CA TYR A 131 20.36 9.39 -3.04
C TYR A 131 20.76 8.65 -4.31
N VAL A 132 22.06 8.49 -4.51
CA VAL A 132 22.62 7.73 -5.64
C VAL A 132 22.93 6.31 -5.20
N ARG A 133 22.43 5.31 -5.94
CA ARG A 133 22.80 3.91 -5.81
C ARG A 133 23.09 3.33 -7.20
N ASP A 134 24.24 2.69 -7.35
CA ASP A 134 24.67 2.04 -8.59
C ASP A 134 24.56 2.94 -9.84
N GLY A 135 24.86 4.23 -9.69
CA GLY A 135 24.78 5.21 -10.79
C GLY A 135 23.38 5.73 -11.10
N HIS A 136 22.37 5.36 -10.31
CA HIS A 136 20.98 5.81 -10.46
C HIS A 136 20.52 6.63 -9.27
N ILE A 137 19.69 7.65 -9.53
CA ILE A 137 19.02 8.41 -8.46
C ILE A 137 17.80 7.60 -8.01
N GLU A 138 17.78 7.22 -6.74
CA GLU A 138 16.61 6.68 -6.07
C GLU A 138 15.94 7.79 -5.25
N ALA A 139 14.61 7.81 -5.25
CA ALA A 139 13.83 8.80 -4.51
C ALA A 139 12.54 8.20 -3.98
N PHE A 140 12.19 8.53 -2.73
CA PHE A 140 10.88 8.20 -2.17
C PHE A 140 10.47 9.17 -1.07
N ILE A 141 9.16 9.26 -0.83
CA ILE A 141 8.58 10.06 0.25
C ILE A 141 8.91 9.36 1.56
N LEU A 142 9.67 10.05 2.43
CA LEU A 142 10.02 9.59 3.76
C LEU A 142 8.87 9.80 4.73
N GLU A 143 8.27 10.99 4.71
CA GLU A 143 7.21 11.37 5.64
C GLU A 143 6.24 12.37 5.02
N PHE A 144 4.99 12.30 5.47
CA PHE A 144 3.92 13.20 5.06
C PHE A 144 3.24 13.76 6.30
N ILE A 145 3.70 14.94 6.73
CA ILE A 145 3.33 15.52 8.01
C ILE A 145 2.17 16.49 7.81
N ARG A 146 1.09 16.32 8.59
CA ARG A 146 0.05 17.35 8.68
C ARG A 146 0.51 18.43 9.66
N LEU A 147 0.60 19.66 9.16
CA LEU A 147 0.93 20.83 9.95
C LEU A 147 -0.33 21.36 10.66
N LEU A 148 -0.21 21.64 11.95
CA LEU A 148 -1.32 22.12 12.78
C LEU A 148 -1.20 23.61 13.13
N GLU A 149 -0.05 24.21 12.84
CA GLU A 149 0.29 25.59 13.15
C GLU A 149 0.59 26.40 11.88
N GLY A 150 0.84 27.70 12.05
CA GLY A 150 1.25 28.57 10.95
C GLY A 150 2.59 28.12 10.33
N HIS A 151 2.76 28.34 9.02
CA HIS A 151 3.96 27.95 8.28
C HIS A 151 5.13 28.93 8.53
N THR A 152 5.61 28.99 9.77
CA THR A 152 6.85 29.71 10.07
C THR A 152 8.04 28.84 9.66
N GLY A 153 9.14 29.48 9.24
CA GLY A 153 10.37 28.75 8.93
C GLY A 153 10.89 27.94 10.12
N GLU A 154 10.70 28.45 11.33
CA GLU A 154 11.06 27.77 12.59
C GLU A 154 10.26 26.47 12.77
N TYR A 155 8.94 26.51 12.64
CA TYR A 155 8.09 25.32 12.81
C TYR A 155 8.37 24.27 11.73
N LEU A 156 8.59 24.68 10.47
CA LEU A 156 8.96 23.75 9.41
C LEU A 156 10.32 23.09 9.68
N ALA A 157 11.30 23.85 10.19
CA ALA A 157 12.60 23.33 10.56
C ALA A 157 12.51 22.35 11.75
N GLU A 158 11.67 22.63 12.74
CA GLU A 158 11.41 21.74 13.87
C GLU A 158 10.81 20.41 13.40
N MET A 159 9.75 20.44 12.58
CA MET A 159 9.11 19.22 12.07
C MET A 159 10.06 18.40 11.19
N LEU A 160 10.89 19.07 10.39
CA LEU A 160 11.94 18.42 9.61
C LEU A 160 12.98 17.76 10.53
N ALA A 161 13.52 18.49 11.50
CA ALA A 161 14.54 17.98 12.41
C ALA A 161 14.02 16.77 13.22
N ALA A 162 12.79 16.85 13.74
CA ALA A 162 12.15 15.75 14.43
C ALA A 162 12.01 14.51 13.54
N CYS A 163 11.63 14.69 12.27
CA CYS A 163 11.56 13.60 11.30
C CYS A 163 12.94 12.96 11.07
N LEU A 164 13.97 13.76 10.78
CA LEU A 164 15.32 13.24 10.53
C LEU A 164 15.92 12.53 11.74
N GLN A 165 15.63 13.02 12.96
CA GLN A 165 16.03 12.37 14.21
C GLN A 165 15.33 11.03 14.41
N ASP A 166 14.02 10.96 14.20
CA ASP A 166 13.26 9.71 14.30
C ASP A 166 13.81 8.67 13.31
N TYR A 167 14.14 9.08 12.08
CA TYR A 167 14.75 8.19 11.10
C TYR A 167 16.25 7.90 11.30
N GLY A 168 16.90 8.50 12.29
CA GLY A 168 18.32 8.26 12.59
C GLY A 168 19.30 8.81 11.54
N ILE A 169 18.87 9.80 10.75
CA ILE A 169 19.64 10.36 9.63
C ILE A 169 20.00 11.85 9.81
N ALA A 170 19.79 12.40 11.01
CA ALA A 170 20.11 13.81 11.29
C ALA A 170 21.60 14.16 11.16
N GLU A 171 22.50 13.20 11.44
CA GLU A 171 23.96 13.41 11.52
C GLU A 171 24.76 12.73 10.37
N LYS A 172 24.09 12.32 9.30
CA LYS A 172 24.69 11.55 8.19
C LYS A 172 25.12 12.43 7.00
#